data_AF-A0A2E2PGL8-F1
#
_entry.id   AF-A0A2E2PGL8-F1
#
_cell.length_a   1.000
_cell.length_b   1.000
_cell.length_c   1.000
_cell.angle_alpha   90.00
_cell.angle_beta   90.00
_cell.angle_gamma   90.00
#
_symmetry.space_group_name_H-M   'P 1'
#
loop_
_entity.id
_entity.type
_entity.pdbx_description
1 polymer ?
#
loop_
_entity_poly.entity_id
_entity_poly.type
_entity_poly.pdbx_seq_one_letter_code
_entity_poly.pdbx_strand_id
1 'polypeptide(L)'
;MINLKYTSLLFFLIFINIFVYLENINQKKKIASIEKEKEILKEKIYLKKINWEAIIRPENLKKINDKMYNYTPIILDDVLNFKNEKN
;
A
#
# COMPACT_ATOMS: atom_id res chain seq x y z
N MET A 1 -50.93 27.53 -21.79
CA MET A 1 -50.41 26.20 -22.22
C MET A 1 -48.90 26.24 -22.10
N ILE A 2 -48.33 25.43 -21.21
CA ILE A 2 -46.87 25.27 -21.15
C ILE A 2 -46.47 24.53 -22.43
N ASN A 3 -45.57 25.14 -23.20
CA ASN A 3 -45.18 24.61 -24.50
C ASN A 3 -44.27 23.39 -24.28
N LEU A 4 -44.80 22.21 -24.61
CA LEU A 4 -44.22 20.89 -24.33
C LEU A 4 -42.75 20.77 -24.78
N LYS A 5 -42.38 21.51 -25.84
CA LYS A 5 -41.02 21.59 -26.37
C LYS A 5 -40.04 22.20 -25.36
N TYR A 6 -40.43 23.27 -24.67
CA TYR A 6 -39.55 23.94 -23.70
C TYR A 6 -39.40 23.13 -22.41
N THR A 7 -40.43 22.41 -21.98
CA THR A 7 -40.33 21.50 -20.83
C THR A 7 -39.46 20.28 -21.11
N SER A 8 -39.56 19.72 -22.31
CA SER A 8 -38.69 18.62 -22.74
C SER A 8 -37.23 19.06 -22.83
N LEU A 9 -36.97 20.26 -23.38
CA LEU A 9 -35.63 20.84 -23.44
C LEU A 9 -35.05 21.08 -22.03
N LEU A 10 -35.85 21.65 -21.12
CA LEU A 10 -35.43 21.89 -19.73
C LEU A 10 -35.07 20.58 -19.01
N PHE A 11 -35.90 19.55 -19.18
CA PHE A 11 -35.65 18.23 -18.62
C PHE A 11 -34.34 17.63 -19.17
N PHE A 12 -34.12 17.72 -20.48
CA PHE A 12 -32.90 17.25 -21.10
C PHE A 12 -31.65 17.96 -20.57
N LEU A 13 -31.70 19.28 -20.37
CA LEU A 13 -30.61 20.07 -19.79
C LEU A 13 -30.32 19.69 -18.32
N ILE A 14 -31.35 19.39 -17.55
CA ILE A 14 -31.19 18.89 -16.17
C ILE A 14 -30.50 17.52 -16.18
N PHE A 15 -30.91 16.62 -17.07
CA PHE A 15 -30.30 15.30 -17.21
C PHE A 15 -28.83 15.37 -17.60
N ILE A 16 -28.46 16.23 -18.56
CA ILE A 16 -27.06 16.45 -18.93
C ILE A 16 -26.25 16.93 -17.72
N ASN A 17 -26.77 17.91 -16.97
CA ASN A 17 -26.08 18.40 -15.78
C ASN A 17 -25.84 17.31 -14.73
N ILE A 18 -26.86 16.49 -14.46
CA ILE A 18 -26.75 15.38 -13.52
C ILE A 18 -25.72 14.36 -14.03
N PHE A 19 -25.74 14.05 -15.32
CA PHE A 19 -24.79 13.10 -15.92
C PHE A 19 -23.34 13.58 -15.77
N VAL A 20 -23.06 14.83 -16.15
CA VAL A 20 -21.73 15.44 -16.04
C VAL A 20 -21.26 15.48 -14.58
N TYR A 21 -22.17 15.82 -13.65
CA TYR A 21 -21.86 15.83 -12.23
C TYR A 21 -21.48 14.45 -11.69
N LEU A 22 -22.24 13.42 -12.05
CA LEU A 22 -21.96 12.04 -11.65
C LEU A 22 -20.65 11.52 -12.23
N GLU A 23 -20.36 11.86 -13.50
CA GLU A 23 -19.08 11.51 -14.12
C GLU A 23 -17.90 12.14 -13.38
N ASN A 24 -18.01 13.42 -13.02
CA ASN A 24 -16.99 14.13 -12.25
C ASN A 24 -16.76 13.49 -10.86
N ILE A 25 -17.83 13.10 -10.17
CA ILE A 25 -17.72 12.36 -8.90
C ILE A 25 -16.98 11.04 -9.09
N ASN A 26 -17.31 10.29 -10.14
CA ASN A 26 -16.69 9.00 -10.40
C ASN A 26 -15.19 9.15 -10.73
N GLN A 27 -14.83 10.16 -11.52
CA GLN A 27 -13.43 10.48 -11.80
C GLN A 27 -12.66 10.84 -10.53
N LYS A 28 -13.23 11.68 -9.66
CA LYS A 28 -12.62 12.03 -8.36
C LYS A 28 -12.42 10.81 -7.46
N LYS A 29 -13.41 9.90 -7.39
CA LYS A 29 -13.28 8.64 -6.65
C LYS A 29 -12.15 7.77 -7.20
N LYS A 30 -12.02 7.68 -8.53
CA LYS A 30 -10.96 6.92 -9.19
C LYS A 30 -9.57 7.49 -8.88
N ILE A 31 -9.42 8.82 -8.93
CA ILE A 31 -8.16 9.50 -8.58
C ILE A 31 -7.79 9.23 -7.12
N ALA A 32 -8.74 9.40 -6.19
CA ALA A 32 -8.49 9.14 -4.77
C ALA A 32 -8.09 7.67 -4.49
N SER A 33 -8.64 6.71 -5.25
CA SER A 33 -8.23 5.31 -5.17
C SER A 33 -6.78 5.11 -5.61
N ILE A 34 -6.40 5.70 -6.75
CA ILE A 34 -5.04 5.61 -7.30
C ILE A 34 -4.03 6.26 -6.35
N GLU A 35 -4.37 7.39 -5.73
CA GLU A 35 -3.52 8.06 -4.75
C GLU A 35 -3.26 7.18 -3.52
N LYS A 36 -4.29 6.53 -2.99
CA LYS A 36 -4.13 5.56 -1.88
C LYS A 36 -3.25 4.38 -2.26
N GLU A 37 -3.45 3.79 -3.43
CA GLU A 37 -2.61 2.70 -3.92
C GLU A 37 -1.15 3.14 -4.07
N LYS A 38 -0.91 4.36 -4.55
CA LYS A 38 0.43 4.94 -4.65
C LYS A 38 1.10 5.10 -3.28
N GLU A 39 0.37 5.53 -2.25
CA GLU A 39 0.90 5.62 -0.90
C GLU A 39 1.29 4.25 -0.33
N ILE A 40 0.42 3.25 -0.49
CA ILE A 40 0.71 1.87 -0.06
C ILE A 40 1.96 1.33 -0.77
N LEU A 41 2.11 1.59 -2.07
CA LEU A 41 3.29 1.18 -2.82
C LEU A 41 4.56 1.89 -2.36
N LYS A 42 4.50 3.19 -2.02
CA LYS A 42 5.63 3.91 -1.44
C LYS A 42 6.06 3.30 -0.11
N GLU A 43 5.10 2.99 0.75
CA GLU A 43 5.37 2.33 2.04
C GLU A 43 6.01 0.95 1.83
N LYS A 44 5.48 0.15 0.90
CA LYS A 44 6.09 -1.16 0.54
C LYS A 44 7.52 -1.02 0.03
N ILE A 45 7.79 -0.02 -0.82
CA ILE A 45 9.16 0.26 -1.31
C ILE A 45 10.07 0.65 -0.15
N TYR A 46 9.59 1.49 0.78
CA TYR A 46 10.34 1.90 1.95
C TYR A 46 10.66 0.72 2.88
N LEU A 47 9.68 -0.13 3.18
CA LEU A 47 9.89 -1.36 3.96
C LEU A 47 10.85 -2.32 3.26
N LYS A 48 10.71 -2.48 1.94
CA LYS A 48 11.65 -3.27 1.13
C LYS A 48 13.05 -2.69 1.23
N LYS A 49 13.22 -1.36 1.15
CA LYS A 49 14.51 -0.69 1.30
C LYS A 49 15.12 -0.93 2.69
N ILE A 50 14.34 -0.82 3.76
CA ILE A 50 14.79 -1.14 5.13
C ILE A 50 15.25 -2.61 5.22
N ASN A 51 14.44 -3.54 4.72
CA ASN A 51 14.78 -4.96 4.74
C ASN A 51 16.05 -5.25 3.94
N TRP A 52 16.21 -4.65 2.76
CA TRP A 52 17.43 -4.80 1.96
C TRP A 52 18.65 -4.15 2.62
N GLU A 53 18.52 -2.96 3.23
CA GLU A 53 19.61 -2.32 3.98
C GLU A 53 20.00 -3.09 5.24
N ALA A 54 19.05 -3.77 5.88
CA ALA A 54 19.34 -4.67 6.99
C ALA A 54 20.06 -5.94 6.50
N ILE A 55 19.59 -6.57 5.42
CA ILE A 55 20.20 -7.79 4.86
C ILE A 55 21.62 -7.54 4.34
N ILE A 56 21.87 -6.42 3.65
CA ILE A 56 23.17 -6.11 3.04
C ILE A 56 24.22 -5.70 4.11
N ARG A 57 23.80 -5.19 5.28
CA ARG A 57 24.70 -4.77 6.35
C ARG A 57 24.47 -5.57 7.62
N PRO A 58 25.28 -6.62 7.89
CA PRO A 58 25.10 -7.48 9.06
C PRO A 58 25.15 -6.72 10.39
N GLU A 59 25.84 -5.57 10.43
CA GLU A 59 25.87 -4.65 11.58
C GLU A 59 24.49 -4.08 11.94
N ASN A 60 23.63 -3.84 10.95
CA ASN A 60 22.28 -3.31 11.16
C ASN A 60 21.33 -4.40 11.67
N LEU A 61 21.48 -5.64 11.18
CA LEU A 61 20.78 -6.80 11.73
C LEU A 61 21.17 -7.04 13.20
N LYS A 62 22.47 -6.94 13.52
CA LYS A 62 22.96 -7.04 14.90
C LYS A 62 22.33 -5.97 15.80
N LYS A 63 22.31 -4.70 15.35
CA LYS A 63 21.66 -3.60 16.09
C LYS A 63 20.16 -3.80 16.31
N ILE A 64 19.43 -4.35 15.33
CA ILE A 64 17.99 -4.64 15.46
C ILE A 64 17.76 -5.77 16.46
N ASN A 65 18.55 -6.83 16.33
CA ASN A 65 18.53 -7.96 17.23
C ASN A 65 18.78 -7.51 18.68
N ASP A 66 19.86 -6.77 18.93
CA ASP A 66 20.22 -6.29 20.27
C ASP A 66 19.14 -5.36 20.88
N LYS A 67 18.35 -4.66 20.06
CA LYS A 67 17.29 -3.75 20.53
C LYS A 67 15.94 -4.42 20.78
N MET A 68 15.57 -5.44 20.02
CA MET A 68 14.20 -5.98 20.04
C MET A 68 14.09 -7.45 20.44
N TYR A 69 15.10 -8.25 20.17
CA TYR A 69 14.97 -9.71 20.23
C TYR A 69 16.02 -10.39 21.10
N ASN A 70 17.19 -9.77 21.21
CA ASN A 70 18.34 -10.23 21.98
C ASN A 70 18.73 -11.68 21.66
N TYR A 71 18.57 -12.12 20.40
CA TYR A 71 18.96 -13.47 20.01
C TYR A 71 20.48 -13.60 20.03
N THR A 72 20.99 -14.66 20.64
CA THR A 72 22.38 -15.05 20.45
C THR A 72 22.53 -15.67 19.06
N PRO A 73 23.41 -15.15 18.18
CA PRO A 73 23.64 -15.77 16.89
C PRO A 73 24.19 -17.19 17.10
N ILE A 74 23.52 -18.18 16.51
CA ILE A 74 23.97 -19.57 16.54
C ILE A 74 25.25 -19.66 15.71
N ILE A 75 26.35 -20.04 16.35
CA ILE A 75 27.65 -20.23 15.68
C ILE A 75 27.64 -21.62 15.04
N LEU A 76 28.43 -21.82 13.98
CA LEU A 76 28.50 -23.10 13.27
C LEU A 76 28.82 -24.28 14.22
N ASP A 77 29.63 -24.03 15.24
CA ASP A 77 29.97 -25.00 16.29
C ASP A 77 28.74 -25.41 17.13
N ASP A 78 27.82 -24.47 17.41
CA ASP A 78 26.57 -24.77 18.12
C ASP A 78 25.68 -25.69 17.27
N VAL A 79 25.61 -25.45 15.95
CA VAL A 79 24.84 -26.30 15.01
C VAL A 79 25.38 -27.73 14.96
N LEU A 80 26.71 -27.88 14.96
CA LEU A 80 27.38 -29.18 14.95
C LEU A 80 27.13 -29.95 16.26
N ASN A 81 27.13 -29.26 17.40
CA ASN A 81 26.84 -29.85 18.70
C ASN A 81 25.36 -30.26 18.86
N PHE A 82 24.41 -29.47 18.33
CA PHE A 82 22.98 -29.82 18.31
C PHE A 82 22.67 -31.11 17.54
N LYS A 83 23.48 -31.44 16.53
CA LYS A 83 23.32 -32.68 15.75
C LYS A 83 23.78 -33.92 16.53
N ASN A 84 24.73 -33.76 17.46
CA ASN A 84 25.29 -34.86 18.24
C ASN A 84 24.44 -35.23 19.45
N GLU A 85 23.65 -34.30 20.00
CA GLU A 85 22.73 -34.58 21.14
C GLU A 85 21.46 -35.37 20.75
N LYS A 86 21.21 -35.57 19.45
CA LYS A 86 20.04 -36.32 18.94
C LYS A 86 20.34 -37.78 18.56
N ASN A 87 21.54 -38.28 18.87
CA ASN A 87 21.92 -39.69 18.67
C ASN A 87 22.01 -40.44 20.01
#